data_AF-H0HUC3-F1
#
_entry.id   AF-H0HUC3-F1
#
_cell.length_a   1.000
_cell.length_b   1.000
_cell.length_c   1.000
_cell.angle_alpha   90.00
_cell.angle_beta   90.00
_cell.angle_gamma   90.00
#
_symmetry.space_group_name_H-M   'P 1'
#
loop_
_entity.id
_entity.type
_entity.pdbx_description
1 polymer ?
#
loop_
_entity_poly.entity_id
_entity_poly.type
_entity_poly.pdbx_seq_one_letter_code
_entity_poly.pdbx_strand_id
1 'polypeptide(L)'
;MAGLGIAEAPTFLLADAIESGALEPLLLDYPTPDYGIYVVRPPGANVPGKVRVLIDTLVERFGGEPHWDRCLMKVNARSRSP
;
A
#
# COMPACT_ATOMS: atom_id res chain seq x y z
N MET A 1 -16.51 -8.72 -5.55
CA MET A 1 -16.46 -9.13 -4.13
C MET A 1 -17.58 -10.13 -3.87
N ALA A 2 -17.34 -11.20 -3.08
CA ALA A 2 -18.32 -12.27 -2.83
C ALA A 2 -19.09 -12.13 -1.49
N GLY A 3 -18.79 -11.09 -0.69
CA GLY A 3 -19.53 -10.79 0.55
C GLY A 3 -19.34 -11.79 1.69
N LEU A 4 -18.18 -12.46 1.76
CA LEU A 4 -17.93 -13.56 2.70
C LEU A 4 -17.50 -13.11 4.11
N GLY A 5 -17.29 -11.81 4.34
CA GLY A 5 -16.88 -11.26 5.63
C GLY A 5 -15.91 -10.10 5.52
N ILE A 6 -15.12 -9.91 6.58
CA ILE A 6 -14.12 -8.84 6.75
C ILE A 6 -12.74 -9.43 6.48
N ALA A 7 -11.86 -8.66 5.83
CA ALA A 7 -10.47 -9.03 5.59
C ALA A 7 -9.53 -7.85 5.84
N GLU A 8 -8.33 -8.14 6.33
CA GLU A 8 -7.21 -7.20 6.38
C GLU A 8 -6.26 -7.56 5.22
N ALA A 9 -5.94 -6.57 4.39
CA ALA A 9 -5.09 -6.76 3.23
C ALA A 9 -4.47 -5.43 2.81
N PRO A 10 -3.31 -5.45 2.14
CA PRO A 10 -2.70 -4.25 1.62
C PRO A 10 -3.62 -3.48 0.68
N THR A 11 -3.66 -2.17 0.87
CA THR A 11 -4.44 -1.20 0.11
C THR A 11 -4.18 -1.22 -1.39
N PHE A 12 -2.98 -1.55 -1.85
CA PHE A 12 -2.69 -1.69 -3.29
C PHE A 12 -3.52 -2.79 -3.98
N LEU A 13 -4.05 -3.76 -3.23
CA LEU A 13 -4.98 -4.78 -3.76
C LEU A 13 -6.43 -4.32 -3.74
N LEU A 14 -6.76 -3.36 -2.88
CA LEU A 14 -8.14 -3.00 -2.53
C LEU A 14 -8.56 -1.63 -3.04
N ALA A 15 -7.62 -0.79 -3.49
CA ALA A 15 -7.85 0.61 -3.83
C ALA A 15 -9.05 0.78 -4.78
N ASP A 16 -9.10 0.06 -5.90
CA ASP A 16 -10.21 0.14 -6.86
C ASP A 16 -11.56 -0.30 -6.27
N ALA A 17 -11.54 -1.32 -5.40
CA ALA A 17 -12.75 -1.82 -4.75
C ALA A 17 -13.27 -0.85 -3.68
N ILE A 18 -12.37 -0.15 -2.97
CA ILE A 18 -12.72 0.91 -2.02
C ILE A 18 -13.24 2.14 -2.79
N GLU A 19 -12.56 2.55 -3.87
CA GLU A 19 -12.95 3.73 -4.65
C GLU A 19 -14.29 3.54 -5.37
N SER A 20 -14.60 2.32 -5.81
CA SER A 20 -15.90 1.98 -6.40
C SER A 20 -17.02 1.76 -5.37
N GLY A 21 -16.70 1.71 -4.07
CA GLY A 21 -17.67 1.40 -3.00
C GLY A 21 -18.05 -0.08 -2.92
N ALA A 22 -17.35 -0.97 -3.63
CA ALA A 22 -17.53 -2.42 -3.51
C ALA A 22 -16.94 -2.98 -2.19
N LEU A 23 -16.07 -2.22 -1.53
CA LEU A 23 -15.61 -2.44 -0.16
C LEU A 23 -15.79 -1.17 0.68
N GLU A 24 -16.08 -1.38 1.96
CA GLU A 24 -16.17 -0.33 2.98
C GLU A 24 -15.01 -0.50 3.97
N PRO A 25 -14.12 0.52 4.12
CA PRO A 25 -13.08 0.47 5.15
C PRO A 25 -13.67 0.51 6.56
N LEU A 26 -13.13 -0.31 7.45
CA LEU A 26 -13.57 -0.44 8.84
C LEU A 26 -12.43 -0.11 9.80
N LEU A 27 -12.78 0.25 11.05
CA LEU A 27 -11.84 0.43 12.17
C LEU A 27 -10.71 1.44 11.88
N LEU A 28 -10.99 2.54 11.16
CA LEU A 28 -9.98 3.53 10.74
C LEU A 28 -9.27 4.25 11.91
N ASP A 29 -9.85 4.24 13.10
CA ASP A 29 -9.21 4.78 14.32
C ASP A 29 -8.21 3.79 14.98
N TYR A 30 -8.10 2.57 14.43
CA TYR A 30 -7.22 1.51 14.91
C TYR A 30 -6.25 1.08 13.80
N PRO A 31 -5.16 1.83 13.56
CA PRO A 31 -4.24 1.54 12.46
C PRO A 31 -3.54 0.19 12.66
N THR A 32 -3.37 -0.54 11.56
CA THR A 32 -2.56 -1.77 11.51
C THR A 32 -1.07 -1.42 11.57
N PRO A 33 -0.20 -2.38 11.94
CA PRO A 33 1.24 -2.20 11.83
C PRO A 33 1.68 -1.87 10.40
N ASP A 34 2.70 -1.03 10.25
CA ASP A 34 3.28 -0.73 8.95
C ASP A 34 4.03 -1.95 8.39
N TYR A 35 3.73 -2.30 7.14
CA TYR A 35 4.43 -3.35 6.39
C TYR A 35 5.34 -2.74 5.33
N GLY A 36 6.59 -3.20 5.27
CA GLY A 36 7.56 -2.75 4.28
C GLY A 36 7.60 -3.62 3.03
N ILE A 37 7.88 -3.00 1.88
CA ILE A 37 8.32 -3.69 0.65
C ILE A 37 9.84 -3.64 0.62
N TYR A 38 10.50 -4.79 0.50
CA TYR A 38 11.96 -4.88 0.58
C TYR A 38 12.56 -5.44 -0.70
N VAL A 39 13.67 -4.83 -1.13
CA VAL A 39 14.55 -5.44 -2.13
C VAL A 39 15.63 -6.25 -1.41
N VAL A 40 15.59 -7.57 -1.58
CA VAL A 40 16.55 -8.50 -0.97
C VAL A 40 17.53 -8.97 -2.03
N ARG A 41 18.84 -8.93 -1.71
CA ARG A 41 19.92 -9.44 -2.57
C ARG A 41 20.96 -10.21 -1.76
N PRO A 42 21.74 -11.11 -2.37
CA PRO A 42 22.87 -11.74 -1.71
C PRO A 42 23.88 -10.72 -1.18
N PRO A 43 24.55 -10.99 -0.04
CA PRO A 43 25.61 -10.14 0.48
C PRO A 43 26.81 -10.12 -0.50
N GLY A 44 27.48 -8.97 -0.59
CA GLY A 44 28.63 -8.80 -1.48
C GLY A 44 28.85 -7.34 -1.86
N ALA A 45 30.13 -6.98 -2.02
CA ALA A 45 30.56 -5.60 -2.30
C ALA A 45 30.24 -5.13 -3.73
N ASN A 46 30.28 -6.05 -4.70
CA ASN A 46 30.06 -5.71 -6.10
C ASN A 46 28.59 -5.91 -6.49
N VAL A 47 27.84 -4.83 -6.62
CA VAL A 47 26.48 -4.83 -7.16
C VAL A 47 26.59 -4.52 -8.66
N PRO A 48 26.23 -5.46 -9.56
CA PRO A 48 26.26 -5.20 -11.00
C PRO A 48 25.45 -3.94 -11.34
N GLY A 49 25.94 -3.11 -12.27
CA GLY A 49 25.29 -1.83 -12.61
C GLY A 49 23.79 -1.95 -12.92
N LYS A 50 23.40 -3.00 -13.66
CA LYS A 50 21.99 -3.29 -13.96
C LYS A 50 21.12 -3.53 -12.72
N VAL A 51 21.68 -4.13 -11.66
CA VAL A 51 20.98 -4.39 -10.40
C VAL A 51 20.81 -3.10 -9.62
N ARG A 52 21.84 -2.22 -9.63
CA ARG A 52 21.73 -0.90 -9.01
C ARG A 52 20.62 -0.08 -9.66
N VAL A 53 20.62 0.03 -10.99
CA VAL A 53 19.57 0.77 -11.72
C VAL A 53 18.18 0.19 -11.42
N LEU A 54 18.03 -1.13 -11.40
CA LEU A 54 16.75 -1.76 -11.01
C LEU A 54 16.33 -1.38 -9.58
N ILE A 55 17.24 -1.45 -8.60
CA ILE A 55 16.95 -1.05 -7.22
C ILE A 55 16.48 0.40 -7.18
N ASP A 56 17.23 1.31 -7.82
CA ASP A 56 16.92 2.74 -7.83
C ASP A 56 15.53 2.99 -8.44
N THR A 57 15.20 2.33 -9.55
CA THR A 57 13.87 2.42 -10.19
C THR A 57 12.75 1.88 -9.30
N LEU A 58 12.97 0.76 -8.60
CA LEU A 58 11.98 0.20 -7.68
C LEU A 58 11.75 1.13 -6.48
N VAL A 59 12.82 1.71 -5.92
CA VAL A 59 12.73 2.68 -4.82
C VAL A 59 12.01 3.96 -5.27
N GLU A 60 12.32 4.47 -6.47
CA GLU A 60 11.61 5.63 -7.03
C GLU A 60 10.12 5.35 -7.23
N ARG A 61 9.77 4.14 -7.68
CA ARG A 61 8.38 3.80 -8.00
C ARG A 61 7.52 3.47 -6.78
N PHE A 62 8.11 2.83 -5.76
CA PHE A 62 7.39 2.26 -4.63
C PHE A 62 7.73 2.92 -3.27
N GLY A 63 8.76 3.76 -3.21
CA GLY A 63 9.13 4.49 -2.01
C GLY A 63 8.29 5.75 -1.79
N GLY A 64 8.39 6.32 -0.59
CA GLY A 64 7.65 7.51 -0.19
C GLY A 64 6.20 7.21 0.20
N GLU A 65 5.33 8.20 0.03
CA GLU A 65 3.90 8.07 0.35
C GLU A 65 3.19 7.22 -0.71
N PRO A 66 2.58 6.08 -0.34
CA PRO A 66 2.00 5.18 -1.32
C PRO A 66 0.72 5.76 -1.93
N HIS A 67 0.73 5.92 -3.26
CA HIS A 67 -0.37 6.55 -3.97
C HIS A 67 -1.70 5.78 -3.90
N TRP A 68 -1.67 4.49 -3.59
CA TRP A 68 -2.85 3.63 -3.39
C TRP A 68 -3.53 3.87 -2.02
N ASP A 69 -2.84 4.45 -1.03
CA ASP A 69 -3.41 4.77 0.30
C ASP A 69 -4.34 5.99 0.27
N ARG A 70 -4.33 6.75 -0.83
CA ARG A 70 -5.21 7.91 -1.03
C ARG A 70 -6.70 7.57 -0.89
N CYS A 71 -7.10 6.32 -1.17
CA CYS A 71 -8.50 5.88 -0.98
C CYS A 71 -8.91 5.95 0.50
N LEU A 72 -8.04 5.52 1.42
CA LEU A 72 -8.30 5.57 2.86
C LEU A 72 -8.30 7.01 3.40
N MET A 73 -7.40 7.85 2.89
CA MET A 73 -7.36 9.28 3.26
C MET A 73 -8.67 10.00 2.92
N LYS A 74 -9.24 9.72 1.73
CA LYS A 74 -10.54 10.26 1.32
C LYS A 74 -11.67 9.80 2.25
N VAL A 75 -11.66 8.54 2.67
CA VAL A 75 -12.69 7.97 3.54
C VAL A 75 -12.63 8.59 4.94
N ASN A 76 -11.44 8.73 5.52
CA ASN A 76 -11.26 9.37 6.83
C ASN A 76 -11.68 10.85 6.84
N ALA A 77 -11.51 11.57 5.72
CA ALA A 77 -12.00 12.94 5.59
C ALA A 77 -13.54 13.04 5.57
N ARG A 78 -14.22 12.02 5.01
CA ARG A 78 -15.69 11.96 4.95
C ARG A 78 -16.30 11.60 6.31
N SER A 79 -15.70 10.67 7.05
CA SER A 79 -16.19 10.25 8.37
C SER A 79 -16.05 11.33 9.45
N ARG A 80 -15.18 12.32 9.23
CA ARG A 80 -14.93 13.45 10.15
C ARG A 80 -15.73 14.73 9.82
N SER A 81 -16.61 14.70 8.83
CA SER A 81 -17.55 15.81 8.60
C SER A 81 -18.75 15.71 9.56
N PRO A 82 -19.17 16.80 10.20
CA PRO A 82 -20.20 16.81 11.24
C PRO A 82 -21.61 16.51 10.72
#